data_AF-A0A357ZZR3-F1
#
_entry.id   AF-A0A357ZZR3-F1
#
_cell.length_a   1.000
_cell.length_b   1.000
_cell.length_c   1.000
_cell.angle_alpha   90.00
_cell.angle_beta   90.00
_cell.angle_gamma   90.00
#
_symmetry.space_group_name_H-M   'P 1'
#
loop_
_entity.id
_entity.type
_entity.pdbx_description
1 polymer ?
#
loop_
_entity_poly.entity_id
_entity_poly.type
_entity_poly.pdbx_seq_one_letter_code
_entity_poly.pdbx_strand_id
1 'polypeptide(L)'
;SIFSSLASAGTASGYVLAVIVGLNSVIAFGYYGRFIRVMWMDEAPDGDRTPIKVPASLSFALIITVAVTLVWGVFPGALTHFTDHVTLFSLLR
;
A
#
# COMPACT_ATOMS: atom_id res chain seq x y z
N SER A 1 -2.31 10.94 11.15
CA SER A 1 -1.80 10.45 9.85
C SER A 1 -0.30 10.68 9.80
N ILE A 2 0.46 9.97 8.95
CA ILE A 2 1.94 10.16 8.89
C ILE A 2 2.30 11.63 8.58
N PHE A 3 1.51 12.30 7.73
CA PHE A 3 1.66 13.73 7.43
C PHE A 3 1.42 14.62 8.66
N SER A 4 0.41 14.34 9.49
CA SER A 4 0.18 15.10 10.71
C SER A 4 1.31 14.90 11.72
N SER A 5 1.86 13.68 11.81
CA SER A 5 2.99 13.37 12.70
C SER A 5 4.29 14.05 12.26
N LEU A 6 4.54 14.18 10.96
CA LEU A 6 5.70 14.90 10.41
C LEU A 6 5.54 16.42 10.57
N ALA A 7 4.34 16.95 10.34
CA ALA A 7 4.06 18.38 10.53
C ALA A 7 4.07 18.79 12.02
N SER A 8 3.57 17.93 12.92
CA SER A 8 3.57 18.18 14.36
C SER A 8 4.96 18.22 14.99
N ALA A 9 5.99 17.73 14.29
CA ALA A 9 7.38 17.83 14.75
C ALA A 9 7.87 19.29 14.80
N GLY A 10 7.22 20.22 14.08
CA GLY A 10 7.51 21.66 14.14
C GLY A 10 8.90 22.07 13.62
N THR A 11 9.67 21.13 13.06
CA THR A 11 11.02 21.36 12.54
C THR A 11 11.01 21.54 11.03
N ALA A 12 11.97 22.32 10.50
CA ALA A 12 12.14 22.50 9.07
C ALA A 12 12.33 21.17 8.32
N SER A 13 13.03 20.20 8.94
CA SER A 13 13.21 18.85 8.40
C SER A 13 11.89 18.06 8.32
N GLY A 14 10.98 18.22 9.28
CA GLY A 14 9.66 17.57 9.26
C GLY A 14 8.81 17.99 8.07
N TYR A 15 8.80 19.29 7.75
CA TYR A 15 8.09 19.80 6.57
C TYR A 15 8.72 19.32 5.26
N VAL A 16 10.06 19.31 5.15
CA VAL A 16 10.76 18.79 3.97
C VAL A 16 10.42 17.33 3.72
N LEU A 17 10.42 16.50 4.77
CA LEU A 17 10.05 15.09 4.66
C LEU A 17 8.58 14.91 4.25
N ALA A 18 7.66 15.72 4.79
CA ALA A 18 6.25 15.67 4.39
C ALA A 18 6.07 15.97 2.90
N VAL A 19 6.81 16.95 2.36
CA VAL A 19 6.81 17.28 0.92
C VAL A 19 7.36 16.11 0.09
N ILE A 20 8.50 15.53 0.50
CA ILE A 20 9.11 14.39 -0.21
C ILE A 20 8.16 13.19 -0.26
N VAL A 21 7.54 12.87 0.86
CA VAL A 21 6.56 11.77 0.96
C VAL A 21 5.35 12.04 0.07
N GLY A 22 4.84 13.27 0.06
CA GLY A 22 3.73 13.68 -0.81
C GLY A 22 4.09 13.53 -2.29
N LEU A 23 5.24 14.08 -2.71
CA LEU A 23 5.70 13.99 -4.10
C LEU A 23 5.92 12.54 -4.55
N ASN A 24 6.57 11.72 -3.72
CA ASN A 24 6.78 10.30 -4.01
C ASN A 24 5.44 9.58 -4.27
N SER A 25 4.44 9.85 -3.43
CA SER A 25 3.11 9.23 -3.54
C SER A 25 2.40 9.64 -4.83
N VAL A 26 2.46 10.92 -5.22
CA VAL A 26 1.82 11.42 -6.45
C VAL A 26 2.51 10.85 -7.70
N ILE A 27 3.85 10.82 -7.71
CA ILE A 27 4.61 10.24 -8.83
C ILE A 27 4.29 8.75 -8.97
N ALA A 28 4.31 8.01 -7.86
CA ALA A 28 3.95 6.59 -7.85
C ALA A 28 2.52 6.37 -8.37
N PHE A 29 1.57 7.18 -7.91
CA PHE A 29 0.17 7.09 -8.36
C PHE A 29 0.06 7.29 -9.88
N GLY A 30 0.71 8.31 -10.44
CA GLY A 30 0.72 8.54 -11.89
C GLY A 30 1.39 7.41 -12.68
N TYR A 31 2.52 6.90 -12.18
CA TYR A 31 3.25 5.81 -12.82
C TYR A 31 2.45 4.50 -12.85
N TYR A 32 1.94 4.04 -11.70
CA TYR A 32 1.16 2.81 -11.61
C TYR A 32 -0.20 2.94 -12.30
N GLY A 33 -0.83 4.11 -12.26
CA GLY A 33 -2.06 4.36 -13.02
C GLY A 33 -1.85 4.20 -14.52
N ARG A 34 -0.73 4.72 -15.06
CA ARG A 34 -0.38 4.51 -16.47
C ARG A 34 -0.15 3.03 -16.78
N PHE A 35 0.53 2.31 -15.90
CA PHE A 35 0.77 0.87 -16.05
C PHE A 35 -0.53 0.07 -16.12
N ILE A 36 -1.47 0.31 -15.20
CA ILE A 36 -2.79 -0.36 -15.21
C ILE A 36 -3.56 -0.02 -16.49
N ARG A 37 -3.50 1.24 -16.94
CA ARG A 37 -4.12 1.65 -18.20
C ARG A 37 -3.57 0.84 -19.36
N VAL A 38 -2.25 0.74 -19.50
CA VAL A 38 -1.61 -0.04 -20.57
C VAL A 38 -2.04 -1.50 -20.51
N MET A 39 -2.11 -2.10 -19.32
CA MET A 39 -2.52 -3.50 -19.16
C MET A 39 -3.95 -3.81 -19.60
N TRP A 40 -4.87 -2.85 -19.46
CA TRP A 40 -6.30 -3.08 -19.66
C TRP A 40 -6.89 -2.41 -20.90
N MET A 41 -6.27 -1.32 -21.37
CA MET A 41 -6.79 -0.48 -22.46
C MET A 41 -5.99 -0.62 -23.75
N ASP A 42 -4.73 -1.03 -23.69
CA ASP A 42 -3.89 -1.18 -24.89
C ASP A 42 -3.94 -2.64 -25.38
N GLU A 43 -3.90 -2.84 -26.69
CA GLU A 43 -3.77 -4.19 -27.26
C GLU A 43 -2.41 -4.82 -26.93
N ALA A 44 -2.41 -6.16 -26.81
CA ALA A 44 -1.18 -6.93 -26.66
C ALA A 44 -0.26 -6.68 -27.87
N PRO A 45 1.01 -6.26 -27.67
CA PRO A 45 1.93 -5.88 -28.76
C PRO A 45 2.10 -6.94 -29.85
N ASP A 46 2.13 -8.21 -29.45
CA ASP A 46 2.32 -9.36 -30.35
C ASP A 46 1.02 -10.13 -30.62
N GLY A 47 -0.12 -9.63 -30.14
CA GLY A 47 -1.42 -10.30 -30.24
C GLY A 47 -1.55 -11.61 -29.46
N ASP A 48 -0.50 -12.04 -28.73
CA ASP A 48 -0.53 -13.23 -27.90
C ASP A 48 -1.46 -13.04 -26.70
N ARG A 49 -2.55 -13.81 -26.70
CA ARG A 49 -3.55 -13.87 -25.63
C ARG A 49 -3.62 -15.25 -24.99
N THR A 50 -2.57 -16.06 -25.14
CA THR A 50 -2.53 -17.42 -24.58
C THR A 50 -2.74 -17.37 -23.06
N PRO A 51 -3.68 -18.18 -22.51
CA PRO A 51 -3.92 -18.17 -21.07
C PRO A 51 -2.70 -18.66 -20.29
N ILE A 52 -2.23 -17.84 -19.36
CA ILE A 52 -1.13 -18.19 -18.45
C ILE A 52 -1.66 -19.20 -17.43
N LYS A 53 -1.05 -20.40 -17.38
CA LYS A 53 -1.37 -21.41 -16.36
C LYS A 53 -0.80 -20.99 -15.01
N VAL A 54 -1.66 -20.46 -14.15
CA VAL A 54 -1.28 -20.04 -12.80
C VAL A 54 -1.27 -21.26 -11.88
N PRO A 55 -0.14 -21.62 -11.23
CA PRO A 55 -0.10 -22.75 -10.30
C PRO A 55 -0.93 -22.43 -9.05
N ALA A 56 -1.59 -23.44 -8.48
CA ALA A 56 -2.52 -23.27 -7.37
C ALA A 56 -1.93 -22.51 -6.18
N SER A 57 -0.66 -22.78 -5.85
CA SER A 57 0.06 -22.07 -4.78
C SER A 57 0.09 -20.55 -4.98
N LEU A 58 0.34 -20.09 -6.21
CA LEU A 58 0.42 -18.66 -6.53
C LEU A 58 -0.97 -18.00 -6.46
N SER A 59 -2.01 -18.70 -6.90
CA SER A 59 -3.40 -18.23 -6.77
C SER A 59 -3.81 -18.09 -5.32
N PHE A 60 -3.51 -19.08 -4.46
CA PHE A 60 -3.80 -18.97 -3.03
C PHE A 60 -3.05 -17.82 -2.37
N ALA A 61 -1.76 -17.65 -2.69
CA ALA A 61 -0.96 -16.54 -2.18
C ALA A 61 -1.56 -15.18 -2.58
N LEU A 62 -1.98 -15.02 -3.84
CA LEU A 62 -2.62 -13.79 -4.32
C LEU A 62 -3.95 -13.54 -3.60
N ILE A 63 -4.80 -14.57 -3.47
CA ILE A 63 -6.09 -14.45 -2.79
C ILE A 63 -5.90 -13.98 -1.34
N ILE A 64 -5.00 -14.61 -0.60
CA ILE A 64 -4.72 -14.25 0.79
C ILE A 64 -4.19 -12.82 0.86
N THR A 65 -3.25 -12.46 -0.01
CA THR A 65 -2.65 -11.11 -0.02
C THR A 65 -3.69 -10.03 -0.32
N VAL A 66 -4.56 -10.26 -1.31
CA VAL A 66 -5.64 -9.32 -1.66
C VAL A 66 -6.67 -9.23 -0.53
N ALA A 67 -7.08 -10.36 0.03
CA ALA A 67 -8.05 -10.40 1.12
C ALA A 67 -7.54 -9.64 2.35
N VAL A 68 -6.30 -9.89 2.78
CA VAL A 68 -5.69 -9.19 3.92
C VAL A 68 -5.57 -7.71 3.61
N THR A 69 -5.08 -7.32 2.42
CA THR A 69 -4.96 -5.91 2.02
C THR A 69 -6.30 -5.18 2.08
N LEU A 70 -7.38 -5.81 1.60
CA LEU A 70 -8.72 -5.24 1.62
C LEU A 70 -9.30 -5.16 3.03
N VAL A 71 -9.23 -6.23 3.82
CA VAL A 71 -9.72 -6.25 5.21
C VAL A 71 -9.07 -5.14 6.02
N TRP A 72 -7.74 -5.01 5.90
CA TRP A 72 -6.95 -4.04 6.64
C TRP A 72 -7.18 -2.60 6.17
N GLY A 73 -7.36 -2.41 4.86
CA GLY A 73 -7.64 -1.10 4.27
C GLY A 73 -9.05 -0.60 4.56
N VAL A 74 -10.06 -1.48 4.54
CA VAL A 74 -11.48 -1.13 4.74
C VAL A 74 -11.86 -1.09 6.22
N PHE A 75 -11.29 -1.98 7.04
CA PHE A 75 -11.57 -2.08 8.47
C PHE A 75 -10.31 -1.80 9.32
N PRO A 76 -9.84 -0.54 9.40
CA PRO A 76 -8.66 -0.18 10.18
C PRO A 76 -8.84 -0.37 11.69
N GLY A 77 -10.06 -0.60 12.19
CA GLY A 77 -10.32 -0.90 13.60
C GLY A 77 -9.82 -2.27 14.06
N ALA A 78 -9.60 -3.23 13.15
CA ALA A 78 -9.02 -4.54 13.47
C ALA A 78 -7.53 -4.43 13.87
N LEU A 79 -6.86 -3.37 13.42
CA LEU A 79 -5.46 -3.04 13.66
C LEU A 79 -5.22 -2.38 15.01
N THR A 80 -6.11 -1.47 15.40
CA THR A 80 -5.90 -0.62 16.58
C THR A 80 -5.91 -1.45 17.86
N HIS A 81 -6.73 -2.51 17.92
CA HIS A 81 -6.74 -3.44 19.05
C HIS A 81 -5.39 -4.12 19.31
N PHE A 82 -4.63 -4.49 18.29
CA PHE A 82 -3.29 -5.08 18.47
C PHE A 82 -2.22 -4.06 18.90
N THR A 83 -2.42 -2.79 18.57
CA THR A 83 -1.47 -1.72 18.92
C THR A 83 -1.52 -1.41 20.42
N ASP A 84 -2.70 -1.50 21.03
CA ASP A 84 -2.90 -1.24 22.47
C ASP A 84 -2.24 -2.31 23.38
N HIS A 85 -2.06 -3.54 22.90
CA HIS A 85 -1.40 -4.60 23.68
C HIS A 85 0.13 -4.46 23.70
N VAL A 86 0.74 -3.88 22.66
CA VAL A 86 2.19 -3.69 22.55
C VAL A 86 2.67 -2.49 23.36
N THR A 87 1.86 -1.42 23.44
CA THR A 87 2.16 -0.24 24.25
C THR A 87 2.10 -0.53 25.75
N LEU A 88 1.17 -1.37 26.20
CA LEU A 88 1.03 -1.76 27.61
C LEU A 88 2.22 -2.60 28.10
N PHE A 89 2.76 -3.50 27.26
CA PHE A 89 3.97 -4.27 27.57
C PHE A 89 5.23 -3.40 27.66
N SER A 90 5.32 -2.32 26.86
CA SER A 90 6.44 -1.37 26.90
C SER A 90 6.46 -0.45 28.11
N LEU A 91 5.33 -0.29 28.80
CA LEU A 91 5.19 0.51 30.03
C LEU A 91 5.43 -0.31 31.32
N LEU A 92 5.46 -1.65 31.20
CA LEU A 92 5.74 -2.59 32.29
C LEU A 92 7.18 -3.13 32.27
N ARG A 93 8.04 -2.57 31.42
CA ARG A 93 9.50 -2.76 31.40
C ARG A 93 10.18 -1.43 31.74
#